data_AF-A0A7V1DSK4-F1
#
_entry.id   AF-A0A7V1DSK4-F1
#
_cell.length_a   1.000
_cell.length_b   1.000
_cell.length_c   1.000
_cell.angle_alpha   90.00
_cell.angle_beta   90.00
_cell.angle_gamma   90.00
#
_symmetry.space_group_name_H-M   'P 1'
#
loop_
_entity.id
_entity.type
_entity.pdbx_description
1 polymer ?
#
loop_
_entity_poly.entity_id
_entity_poly.type
_entity_poly.pdbx_seq_one_letter_code
_entity_poly.pdbx_strand_id
1 'polypeptide(L)' 'MAITNRQSGTNVHEVADGIYRIHTPVAVA' A
#
# COMPACT_ATOMS: atom_id res chain seq x y z
N MET A 1 7.05 -2.22 -8.38
CA MET A 1 7.26 -0.77 -8.05
C MET A 1 6.53 -0.42 -6.75
N ALA A 2 7.12 0.35 -5.83
CA ALA A 2 6.46 0.74 -4.57
C ALA A 2 5.91 2.17 -4.67
N ILE A 3 4.59 2.32 -4.67
CA ILE A 3 3.92 3.63 -4.68
C ILE A 3 3.33 3.84 -3.29
N THR A 4 3.77 4.89 -2.60
CA THR A 4 3.27 5.23 -1.25
C THR A 4 2.50 6.55 -1.31
N ASN A 5 1.21 6.52 -0.96
CA ASN A 5 0.45 7.73 -0.68
C ASN A 5 0.82 8.21 0.74
N ARG A 6 1.53 9.33 0.84
CA ARG A 6 1.99 9.87 2.13
C ARG A 6 0.89 10.50 2.98
N GLN A 7 -0.24 10.87 2.38
CA GLN A 7 -1.36 11.48 3.09
C GLN A 7 -2.19 10.42 3.84
N SER A 8 -2.41 9.24 3.22
CA SER A 8 -3.12 8.12 3.85
C SER A 8 -2.20 7.06 4.47
N GLY A 9 -0.90 7.10 4.17
CA GLY A 9 0.03 6.02 4.52
C GLY A 9 -0.16 4.74 3.70
N THR A 10 -0.97 4.77 2.64
CA THR A 10 -1.21 3.60 1.78
C THR A 10 0.05 3.24 1.00
N ASN A 11 0.45 1.99 1.10
CA ASN A 11 1.57 1.41 0.35
C ASN A 11 1.04 0.42 -0.67
N VAL A 12 1.45 0.58 -1.93
CA VAL A 12 1.13 -0.33 -3.03
C VAL A 12 2.44 -0.97 -3.49
N HIS A 13 2.48 -2.29 -3.51
CA HIS A 13 3.65 -3.06 -3.95
C HIS A 13 3.22 -4.21 -4.85
N GLU A 14 3.81 -4.28 -6.04
CA GLU A 14 3.63 -5.40 -6.96
C GLU A 14 4.40 -6.63 -6.47
N VAL A 15 3.72 -7.77 -6.30
CA VAL A 15 4.30 -9.02 -5.75
C VAL A 15 4.45 -10.11 -6.80
N ALA A 16 3.74 -10.01 -7.92
CA ALA A 16 3.88 -10.82 -9.12
C ALA A 16 3.30 -10.04 -10.31
N ASP A 17 3.44 -10.54 -11.53
CA ASP A 17 2.95 -9.87 -12.74
C ASP A 17 1.45 -9.57 -12.65
N GLY A 18 1.09 -8.29 -12.61
CA GLY A 18 -0.29 -7.83 -12.47
C GLY A 18 -0.91 -8.03 -11.07
N ILE A 19 -0.15 -8.50 -10.08
CA ILE A 19 -0.64 -8.75 -8.72
C ILE A 19 -0.05 -7.73 -7.74
N TYR A 20 -0.93 -6.99 -7.07
CA TYR A 20 -0.54 -5.91 -6.17
C TYR A 20 -1.01 -6.17 -4.74
N ARG A 21 -0.10 -6.00 -3.79
CA ARG A 21 -0.40 -5.93 -2.35
C ARG A 21 -0.59 -4.48 -1.95
N ILE A 22 -1.73 -4.19 -1.34
CA ILE A 22 -2.09 -2.86 -0.84
C ILE A 22 -2.22 -2.91 0.68
N HIS A 23 -1.53 -2.00 1.37
CA HIS A 23 -1.57 -1.88 2.82
C HIS A 23 -1.87 -0.43 3.20
N THR A 24 -2.99 -0.19 3.88
CA THR A 24 -3.36 1.10 4.46
C THR A 24 -3.43 0.94 5.98
N PRO A 25 -2.54 1.59 6.75
CA PRO A 25 -2.62 1.56 8.20
C PRO A 25 -3.87 2.29 8.69
N VAL A 26 -4.54 1.73 9.70
CA VAL A 26 -5.71 2.33 10.33
C VAL A 26 -5.42 2.48 11.82
N ALA A 27 -5.68 3.66 12.38
CA ALA A 27 -5.57 3.87 13.82
C ALA A 27 -6.76 3.20 14.51
N VAL A 28 -6.48 2.41 15.55
CA VAL A 28 -7.51 1.84 16.45
C VAL A 28 -7.35 2.55 17.79
N ALA A 29 -8.43 3.17 18.25
CA ALA A 29 -8.51 3.89 19.53
C ALA A 29 -9.00 2.98 20.66
#